data_AF-A0A0F9GLU2-F1
#
_entry.id   AF-A0A0F9GLU2-F1
#
_cell.length_a   1.000
_cell.length_b   1.000
_cell.length_c   1.000
_cell.angle_alpha   90.00
_cell.angle_beta   90.00
_cell.angle_gamma   90.00
#
_symmetry.space_group_name_H-M   'P 1'
#
loop_
_entity.id
_entity.type
_entity.pdbx_description
1 polymer ?
#
loop_
_entity_poly.entity_id
_entity_poly.type
_entity_poly.pdbx_seq_one_letter_code
_entity_poly.pdbx_strand_id
1 'polypeptide(L)'
;MYRILIVLCIFLYIFHAEVRGEEPEVVPAEQEKEKSELAKLMSEIDTNYKAVEVMSGWYKYKKKHWKIILESGQNMVLLTKSIRRKFSRPDDWTYQELMEKMQIAAEELVEVAQNKDKEGALEDTQWQVRLLRRTCAKCHKHLDIHIYPQLYKKKPKEVPPVP
;
A
#
# COMPACT_ATOMS: atom_id res chain seq x y z
N MET A 1 34.76 20.34 42.95
CA MET A 1 34.62 19.29 41.91
C MET A 1 33.24 19.24 41.24
N TYR A 2 32.14 19.74 41.85
CA TYR A 2 30.80 19.71 41.22
C TYR A 2 30.59 20.69 40.04
N ARG A 3 31.32 21.81 40.01
CA ARG A 3 31.18 22.84 38.97
C ARG A 3 31.64 22.36 37.58
N ILE A 4 32.61 21.45 37.52
CA ILE A 4 33.12 20.88 36.26
C ILE A 4 32.12 19.86 35.68
N LEU A 5 31.44 19.10 36.55
CA LEU A 5 30.40 18.14 36.16
C LEU A 5 29.17 18.83 35.53
N ILE A 6 28.76 19.98 36.06
CA ILE A 6 27.61 20.72 35.51
C ILE A 6 27.91 21.26 34.10
N VAL A 7 29.12 21.78 33.88
CA VAL A 7 29.52 22.27 32.55
C VAL A 7 29.57 21.12 31.54
N LEU A 8 30.06 19.94 31.93
CA LEU A 8 30.05 18.73 31.11
C LEU A 8 28.62 18.26 30.77
N CYS A 9 27.68 18.29 31.72
CA CYS A 9 26.30 17.93 31.46
C CYS A 9 25.60 18.90 30.49
N ILE A 10 25.88 20.20 30.59
CA ILE A 10 25.33 21.21 29.67
C ILE A 10 25.93 21.04 28.27
N PHE A 11 27.25 20.78 28.17
CA PHE A 11 27.90 20.49 26.89
C PHE A 11 27.34 19.24 26.22
N LEU A 12 27.12 18.14 26.97
CA LEU A 12 26.52 16.92 26.44
C LEU A 12 25.07 17.15 25.99
N TYR A 13 24.31 17.98 26.69
CA TYR A 13 22.94 18.32 26.30
C TYR A 13 22.91 19.16 25.01
N ILE A 14 23.81 20.13 24.85
CA ILE A 14 23.92 20.93 23.62
C ILE A 14 24.36 20.04 22.45
N PHE A 15 25.35 19.17 22.66
CA PHE A 15 25.81 18.22 21.63
C PHE A 15 24.70 17.23 21.21
N HIS A 16 23.85 16.79 22.14
CA HIS A 16 22.70 15.93 21.81
C HIS A 16 21.55 16.69 21.13
N ALA A 17 21.37 17.97 21.45
CA ALA A 17 20.35 18.82 20.84
C ALA A 17 20.71 19.20 19.40
N GLU A 18 22.01 19.39 19.11
CA GLU A 18 22.51 19.79 17.79
C GLU A 18 22.53 18.62 16.78
N VAL A 19 22.62 17.37 17.25
CA VAL A 19 22.43 16.15 16.42
C VAL A 19 20.95 15.88 16.10
N ARG A 20 20.02 16.67 16.67
CA ARG A 20 18.57 16.53 16.45
C ARG A 20 17.99 17.63 15.54
N GLY A 21 18.84 18.32 14.79
CA GLY A 21 18.41 19.01 13.59
C GLY A 21 18.02 17.96 12.54
N GLU A 22 16.72 17.81 12.29
CA GLU A 22 16.22 17.17 11.08
C GLU A 22 16.75 17.96 9.88
N GLU A 23 17.93 17.57 9.38
CA GLU A 23 18.30 17.91 8.01
C GLU A 23 17.23 17.32 7.09
N PRO A 24 16.66 18.09 6.16
CA PRO A 24 15.77 17.53 5.16
C PRO A 24 16.58 16.49 4.39
N GLU A 25 16.27 15.21 4.64
CA GLU A 25 16.89 14.06 4.00
C GLU A 25 16.81 14.30 2.49
N VAL A 26 17.95 14.64 1.87
CA VAL A 26 18.04 14.87 0.42
C VAL A 26 17.86 13.50 -0.22
N VAL A 27 16.61 13.13 -0.49
CA VAL A 27 16.25 11.91 -1.19
C VAL A 27 16.98 11.95 -2.54
N PRO A 28 17.89 10.99 -2.84
CA PRO A 28 18.56 10.95 -4.12
C PRO A 28 17.54 10.95 -5.26
N ALA A 29 17.76 11.73 -6.32
CA ALA A 29 16.82 11.89 -7.44
C ALA A 29 16.40 10.56 -8.08
N GLU A 30 17.26 9.55 -8.02
CA GLU A 30 16.99 8.18 -8.48
C GLU A 30 15.93 7.47 -7.62
N GLN A 31 15.99 7.66 -6.29
CA GLN A 31 15.01 7.13 -5.35
C GLN A 31 13.66 7.84 -5.47
N GLU A 32 13.64 9.13 -5.79
CA GLU A 32 12.42 9.88 -6.05
C GLU A 32 11.74 9.42 -7.35
N LYS A 33 12.52 9.17 -8.39
CA LYS A 33 12.03 8.62 -9.67
C LYS A 33 11.45 7.21 -9.51
N GLU A 34 12.12 6.35 -8.75
CA GLU A 34 11.65 5.00 -8.43
C GLU A 34 10.31 5.05 -7.67
N LYS A 35 10.21 5.90 -6.64
CA LYS A 35 8.95 6.12 -5.89
C LYS A 35 7.83 6.61 -6.80
N SER A 36 8.13 7.51 -7.74
CA SER A 36 7.17 8.04 -8.71
C SER A 36 6.67 6.96 -9.69
N GLU A 37 7.55 6.08 -10.18
CA GLU A 37 7.15 4.96 -11.05
C GLU A 37 6.29 3.95 -10.30
N LEU A 38 6.69 3.54 -9.09
CA LEU A 38 5.91 2.64 -8.25
C LEU A 38 4.52 3.22 -7.94
N ALA A 39 4.44 4.50 -7.61
CA ALA A 39 3.18 5.18 -7.32
C ALA A 39 2.22 5.16 -8.53
N LYS A 40 2.73 5.34 -9.75
CA LYS A 40 1.92 5.23 -10.98
C LYS A 40 1.36 3.82 -11.16
N LEU A 41 2.20 2.79 -11.02
CA LEU A 41 1.75 1.40 -11.15
C LEU A 41 0.71 1.03 -10.08
N MET A 42 0.91 1.49 -8.83
CA MET A 42 -0.06 1.28 -7.76
C MET A 42 -1.37 2.03 -8.00
N SER A 43 -1.34 3.23 -8.61
CA SER A 43 -2.54 3.96 -9.01
C SER A 43 -3.31 3.24 -10.12
N GLU A 44 -2.61 2.58 -11.05
CA GLU A 44 -3.24 1.76 -12.08
C GLU A 44 -3.86 0.49 -11.49
N ILE A 45 -3.19 -0.16 -10.53
CA ILE A 45 -3.77 -1.28 -9.76
C ILE A 45 -5.04 -0.83 -9.03
N ASP A 46 -5.01 0.30 -8.32
CA ASP A 46 -6.17 0.84 -7.61
C ASP A 46 -7.36 1.12 -8.56
N THR A 47 -7.07 1.63 -9.76
CA THR A 47 -8.11 1.86 -10.78
C THR A 47 -8.77 0.55 -11.22
N ASN A 48 -7.99 -0.48 -11.54
CA ASN A 48 -8.51 -1.79 -11.94
C ASN A 48 -9.23 -2.50 -10.78
N TYR A 49 -8.69 -2.40 -9.56
CA TYR A 49 -9.33 -2.93 -8.36
C TYR A 49 -10.69 -2.27 -8.11
N LYS A 50 -10.79 -0.93 -8.16
CA LYS A 50 -12.05 -0.22 -7.97
C LYS A 50 -13.09 -0.58 -9.01
N ALA A 51 -12.68 -0.81 -10.26
CA ALA A 51 -13.60 -1.25 -11.32
C ALA A 51 -14.32 -2.55 -10.93
N VAL A 52 -13.60 -3.51 -10.32
CA VAL A 52 -14.18 -4.78 -9.88
C VAL A 52 -14.81 -4.72 -8.47
N GLU A 53 -14.29 -3.87 -7.57
CA GLU A 53 -14.82 -3.68 -6.22
C GLU A 53 -16.28 -3.22 -6.23
N VAL A 54 -16.62 -2.26 -7.10
CA VAL A 54 -17.98 -1.73 -7.24
C VAL A 54 -19.00 -2.83 -7.56
N MET A 55 -18.55 -3.91 -8.21
CA MET A 55 -19.40 -5.04 -8.60
C MET A 55 -19.47 -6.14 -7.53
N SER A 56 -18.56 -6.14 -6.55
CA SER A 56 -18.40 -7.23 -5.58
C SER A 56 -19.62 -7.49 -4.68
N GLY A 57 -20.56 -6.54 -4.59
CA GLY A 57 -21.81 -6.69 -3.85
C GLY A 57 -23.01 -7.13 -4.69
N TRP A 58 -22.85 -7.37 -6.00
CA TRP A 58 -23.98 -7.67 -6.89
C TRP A 58 -24.32 -9.15 -6.88
N TYR A 59 -25.62 -9.44 -7.04
CA TYR A 59 -26.14 -10.82 -7.09
C TYR A 59 -26.15 -11.44 -8.50
N LYS A 60 -25.83 -10.66 -9.53
CA LYS A 60 -25.75 -11.15 -10.92
C LYS A 60 -24.84 -10.30 -11.80
N TYR A 61 -24.05 -10.96 -12.65
CA TYR A 61 -23.24 -10.30 -13.67
C TYR A 61 -23.83 -10.48 -15.08
N LYS A 62 -23.75 -9.41 -15.88
CA LYS A 62 -24.05 -9.42 -17.32
C LYS A 62 -22.75 -9.65 -18.08
N LYS A 63 -22.83 -10.04 -19.36
CA LYS A 63 -21.66 -10.22 -20.24
C LYS A 63 -20.66 -9.05 -20.18
N LYS A 64 -21.16 -7.81 -20.13
CA LYS A 64 -20.31 -6.61 -20.01
C LYS A 64 -19.53 -6.52 -18.69
N HIS A 65 -20.09 -7.03 -17.58
CA HIS A 65 -19.44 -7.02 -16.27
C HIS A 65 -18.31 -8.04 -16.25
N TRP A 66 -18.55 -9.24 -16.77
CA TRP A 66 -17.52 -10.27 -16.94
C TRP A 66 -16.36 -9.80 -17.79
N LYS A 67 -16.63 -9.01 -18.86
CA LYS A 67 -15.60 -8.38 -19.66
C LYS A 67 -14.73 -7.41 -18.83
N ILE A 68 -15.35 -6.55 -18.02
CA ILE A 68 -14.62 -5.62 -17.13
C ILE A 68 -13.77 -6.38 -16.12
N ILE A 69 -14.30 -7.45 -15.52
CA ILE A 69 -13.57 -8.30 -14.56
C ILE A 69 -12.35 -8.92 -15.23
N LEU A 70 -12.52 -9.48 -16.42
CA LEU A 70 -11.44 -10.10 -17.18
C LEU A 70 -10.34 -9.10 -17.52
N GLU A 71 -10.70 -7.95 -18.10
CA GLU A 71 -9.75 -6.90 -18.49
C GLU A 71 -9.02 -6.34 -17.27
N SER A 72 -9.75 -6.07 -16.19
CA SER A 72 -9.16 -5.56 -14.94
C SER A 72 -8.22 -6.57 -14.30
N GLY A 73 -8.60 -7.86 -14.27
CA GLY A 73 -7.76 -8.94 -13.79
C GLY A 73 -6.46 -9.06 -14.61
N GLN A 74 -6.56 -9.07 -15.94
CA GLN A 74 -5.40 -9.17 -16.83
C GLN A 74 -4.42 -8.00 -16.63
N ASN A 75 -4.95 -6.77 -16.53
CA ASN A 75 -4.14 -5.60 -16.25
C ASN A 75 -3.44 -5.71 -14.89
N MET A 76 -4.17 -6.11 -13.84
CA MET A 76 -3.58 -6.32 -12.51
C MET A 76 -2.46 -7.36 -12.56
N VAL A 77 -2.65 -8.51 -13.22
CA VAL A 77 -1.60 -9.54 -13.36
C VAL A 77 -0.31 -8.97 -13.98
N LEU A 78 -0.43 -8.19 -15.06
CA LEU A 78 0.71 -7.56 -15.71
C LEU A 78 1.41 -6.57 -14.77
N LEU A 79 0.64 -5.72 -14.11
CA LEU A 79 1.16 -4.71 -13.18
C LEU A 79 1.84 -5.36 -11.97
N THR A 80 1.21 -6.34 -11.33
CA THR A 80 1.78 -7.02 -10.15
C THR A 80 3.06 -7.78 -10.48
N LYS A 81 3.13 -8.41 -11.66
CA LYS A 81 4.37 -9.07 -12.15
C LYS A 81 5.48 -8.04 -12.38
N SER A 82 5.15 -6.90 -12.96
CA SER A 82 6.09 -5.79 -13.16
C SER A 82 6.62 -5.27 -11.82
N ILE A 83 5.72 -5.07 -10.85
CA ILE A 83 6.09 -4.54 -9.53
C ILE A 83 6.99 -5.53 -8.78
N ARG A 84 6.61 -6.82 -8.71
CA ARG A 84 7.42 -7.86 -8.05
C ARG A 84 8.84 -7.95 -8.61
N ARG A 85 9.00 -7.76 -9.91
CA ARG A 85 10.32 -7.78 -10.57
C ARG A 85 11.14 -6.52 -10.31
N LYS A 86 10.53 -5.34 -10.44
CA LYS A 86 11.25 -4.06 -10.40
C LYS A 86 11.46 -3.51 -8.99
N PHE A 87 10.48 -3.68 -8.12
CA PHE A 87 10.45 -3.11 -6.76
C PHE A 87 10.46 -4.22 -5.72
N SER A 88 11.27 -5.25 -5.97
CA SER A 88 11.48 -6.35 -5.05
C SER A 88 12.21 -5.86 -3.80
N ARG A 89 11.77 -6.34 -2.63
CA ARG A 89 12.45 -6.16 -1.34
C ARG A 89 12.89 -7.53 -0.82
N PRO A 90 14.08 -8.03 -1.16
CA PRO A 90 14.47 -9.41 -0.88
C PRO A 90 14.55 -9.71 0.62
N ASP A 91 14.91 -8.69 1.43
CA ASP A 91 15.02 -8.81 2.88
C ASP A 91 13.67 -8.65 3.61
N ASP A 92 12.60 -8.34 2.87
CA ASP A 92 11.25 -8.16 3.41
C ASP A 92 10.32 -9.29 2.93
N TRP A 93 10.43 -10.43 3.60
CA TRP A 93 9.62 -11.63 3.32
C TRP A 93 8.11 -11.36 3.39
N THR A 94 7.65 -10.49 4.30
CA THR A 94 6.23 -10.16 4.44
C THR A 94 5.73 -9.37 3.23
N TYR A 95 6.52 -8.40 2.75
CA TYR A 95 6.23 -7.72 1.50
C TYR A 95 6.17 -8.70 0.32
N GLN A 96 7.14 -9.59 0.18
CA GLN A 96 7.18 -10.57 -0.92
C GLN A 96 5.96 -11.48 -0.93
N GLU A 97 5.58 -12.02 0.24
CA GLU A 97 4.41 -12.88 0.39
C GLU A 97 3.11 -12.13 0.05
N LEU A 98 2.97 -10.88 0.49
CA LEU A 98 1.78 -10.08 0.20
C LEU A 98 1.70 -9.69 -1.28
N MET A 99 2.82 -9.35 -1.91
CA MET A 99 2.87 -9.06 -3.35
C MET A 99 2.54 -10.29 -4.19
N GLU A 100 3.01 -11.47 -3.77
CA GLU A 100 2.65 -12.74 -4.40
C GLU A 100 1.16 -13.05 -4.27
N LYS A 101 0.59 -12.91 -3.07
CA LYS A 101 -0.85 -13.10 -2.83
C LYS A 101 -1.71 -12.18 -3.68
N MET A 102 -1.28 -10.93 -3.87
CA MET A 102 -1.98 -9.98 -4.75
C MET A 102 -1.95 -10.44 -6.20
N GLN A 103 -0.79 -10.92 -6.70
CA GLN A 103 -0.70 -11.47 -8.04
C GLN A 103 -1.58 -12.72 -8.21
N ILE A 104 -1.52 -13.68 -7.27
CA ILE A 104 -2.32 -14.90 -7.33
C ILE A 104 -3.81 -14.56 -7.39
N ALA A 105 -4.29 -13.67 -6.50
CA ALA A 105 -5.69 -13.27 -6.50
C ALA A 105 -6.11 -12.59 -7.83
N ALA A 106 -5.20 -11.84 -8.48
CA ALA A 106 -5.45 -11.27 -9.80
C ALA A 106 -5.49 -12.35 -10.90
N GLU A 107 -4.61 -13.36 -10.83
CA GLU A 107 -4.59 -14.49 -11.77
C GLU A 107 -5.87 -15.34 -11.65
N GLU A 108 -6.28 -15.64 -10.43
CA GLU A 108 -7.55 -16.33 -10.13
C GLU A 108 -8.76 -15.53 -10.61
N LEU A 109 -8.74 -14.19 -10.48
CA LEU A 109 -9.82 -13.34 -10.99
C LEU A 109 -9.96 -13.46 -12.51
N VAL A 110 -8.83 -13.58 -13.24
CA VAL A 110 -8.83 -13.83 -14.69
C VAL A 110 -9.38 -15.21 -15.01
N GLU A 111 -8.94 -16.24 -14.29
CA GLU A 111 -9.39 -17.62 -14.49
C GLU A 111 -10.90 -17.76 -14.28
N VAL A 112 -11.44 -17.19 -13.19
CA VAL A 112 -12.88 -17.20 -12.91
C VAL A 112 -13.66 -16.46 -14.00
N ALA A 113 -13.16 -15.33 -14.49
CA ALA A 113 -13.82 -14.57 -15.55
C ALA A 113 -13.80 -15.30 -16.91
N GLN A 114 -12.75 -16.06 -17.20
CA GLN A 114 -12.69 -16.93 -18.39
C GLN A 114 -13.70 -18.08 -18.27
N ASN A 115 -13.87 -18.61 -17.05
CA ASN A 115 -14.78 -19.70 -16.72
C ASN A 115 -16.13 -19.21 -16.14
N LYS A 116 -16.58 -18.01 -16.51
CA LYS A 116 -17.76 -17.31 -15.96
C LYS A 116 -19.09 -18.10 -15.97
N ASP A 117 -19.18 -19.13 -16.81
CA ASP A 117 -20.38 -19.95 -16.98
C ASP A 117 -20.40 -21.16 -16.02
N LYS A 118 -19.32 -21.37 -15.24
CA LYS A 118 -19.23 -22.37 -14.18
C LYS A 118 -20.11 -21.97 -13.00
N GLU A 119 -20.73 -22.96 -12.36
CA GLU A 119 -21.44 -22.77 -11.09
C GLU A 119 -20.48 -22.19 -10.02
N GLY A 120 -20.94 -21.18 -9.28
CA GLY A 120 -20.15 -20.50 -8.26
C GLY A 120 -19.21 -19.40 -8.77
N ALA A 121 -19.14 -19.15 -10.09
CA ALA A 121 -18.19 -18.16 -10.64
C ALA A 121 -18.40 -16.73 -10.09
N LEU A 122 -19.63 -16.36 -9.75
CA LEU A 122 -19.92 -15.05 -9.16
C LEU A 122 -19.33 -14.95 -7.76
N GLU A 123 -19.57 -15.95 -6.93
CA GLU A 123 -19.08 -16.04 -5.55
C GLU A 123 -17.55 -16.12 -5.52
N ASP A 124 -16.96 -16.89 -6.42
CA ASP A 124 -15.51 -16.99 -6.61
C ASP A 124 -14.91 -15.65 -7.01
N THR A 125 -15.53 -14.93 -7.94
CA THR A 125 -15.11 -13.57 -8.31
C THR A 125 -15.12 -12.63 -7.10
N GLN A 126 -16.23 -12.63 -6.36
CA GLN A 126 -16.36 -11.79 -5.15
C GLN A 126 -15.33 -12.17 -4.09
N TRP A 127 -15.01 -13.46 -3.97
CA TRP A 127 -13.97 -13.96 -3.08
C TRP A 127 -12.59 -13.42 -3.46
N GLN A 128 -12.22 -13.48 -4.75
CA GLN A 128 -10.93 -12.93 -5.21
C GLN A 128 -10.84 -11.42 -4.99
N VAL A 129 -11.93 -10.66 -5.20
CA VAL A 129 -11.96 -9.22 -4.88
C VAL A 129 -11.73 -8.97 -3.38
N ARG A 130 -12.32 -9.78 -2.49
CA ARG A 130 -12.08 -9.69 -1.05
C ARG A 130 -10.63 -10.03 -0.68
N LEU A 131 -10.03 -11.01 -1.35
CA LEU A 131 -8.62 -11.36 -1.15
C LEU A 131 -7.69 -10.22 -1.58
N LEU A 132 -7.94 -9.59 -2.72
CA LEU A 132 -7.23 -8.38 -3.16
C LEU A 132 -7.31 -7.29 -2.09
N ARG A 133 -8.52 -6.92 -1.67
CA ARG A 133 -8.73 -5.88 -0.63
C ARG A 133 -7.96 -6.16 0.65
N ARG A 134 -8.06 -7.39 1.17
CA ARG A 134 -7.40 -7.81 2.39
C ARG A 134 -5.88 -7.78 2.24
N THR A 135 -5.37 -8.16 1.08
CA THR A 135 -3.93 -8.18 0.81
C THR A 135 -3.38 -6.77 0.71
N CYS A 136 -4.06 -5.86 -0.02
CA CYS A 136 -3.71 -4.44 -0.06
C CYS A 136 -3.70 -3.84 1.36
N ALA A 137 -4.74 -4.08 2.17
CA ALA A 137 -4.81 -3.56 3.53
C ALA A 137 -3.66 -4.07 4.42
N LYS A 138 -3.29 -5.35 4.32
CA LYS A 138 -2.15 -5.91 5.05
C LYS A 138 -0.82 -5.32 4.59
N CYS A 139 -0.63 -5.16 3.28
CA CYS A 139 0.59 -4.59 2.72
C CYS A 139 0.74 -3.13 3.12
N HIS A 140 -0.33 -2.33 3.02
CA HIS A 140 -0.33 -0.95 3.46
C HIS A 140 -0.03 -0.82 4.96
N LYS A 141 -0.60 -1.68 5.81
CA LYS A 141 -0.27 -1.71 7.23
C LYS A 141 1.20 -2.05 7.49
N HIS A 142 1.74 -3.04 6.77
CA HIS A 142 3.14 -3.47 6.90
C HIS A 142 4.12 -2.36 6.50
N LEU A 143 3.80 -1.62 5.44
CA LEU A 143 4.61 -0.52 4.91
C LEU A 143 4.29 0.86 5.52
N ASP A 144 3.43 0.92 6.54
CA ASP A 144 2.92 2.16 7.17
C ASP A 144 2.30 3.17 6.19
N ILE A 145 1.68 2.67 5.11
CA ILE A 145 1.01 3.47 4.09
C ILE A 145 -0.41 3.82 4.55
N HIS A 146 -0.67 5.11 4.69
CA HIS A 146 -1.99 5.64 5.04
C HIS A 146 -2.72 6.10 3.77
N ILE A 147 -3.75 5.36 3.34
CA ILE A 147 -4.50 5.63 2.08
C ILE A 147 -5.43 6.86 2.20
N TYR A 148 -5.65 7.36 3.43
CA TYR A 148 -6.45 8.56 3.70
C TYR A 148 -5.81 9.41 4.80
N PRO A 149 -4.63 10.02 4.57
CA PRO A 149 -3.89 10.75 5.61
C PRO A 149 -4.72 11.92 6.19
N GLN A 150 -5.66 12.47 5.42
CA GLN A 150 -6.59 13.49 5.86
C GLN A 150 -7.51 13.06 7.01
N LEU A 151 -7.81 11.77 7.14
CA LEU A 151 -8.64 11.24 8.24
C LEU A 151 -7.87 11.12 9.56
N TYR A 152 -6.54 11.23 9.51
CA TYR A 152 -5.65 11.03 10.66
C TYR A 152 -4.86 12.29 11.04
N LYS A 153 -5.26 13.47 10.54
CA LYS A 153 -4.70 14.74 11.02
C LYS A 153 -4.89 14.83 12.54
N LYS A 154 -3.78 14.75 13.29
CA LYS A 154 -3.79 14.96 14.74
C LYS A 154 -4.46 16.31 15.02
N LYS A 155 -5.49 16.32 15.85
CA LYS A 155 -6.02 17.58 16.39
C LYS A 155 -4.84 18.31 17.07
N PRO A 156 -4.69 19.63 16.88
CA PRO A 156 -3.71 20.39 17.65
C PRO A 156 -3.99 20.12 19.14
N LYS A 157 -2.93 19.81 19.91
CA LYS A 157 -3.05 19.61 21.36
C LYS A 157 -3.71 20.85 21.93
N GLU A 158 -4.89 20.71 22.53
CA GLU A 158 -5.50 21.78 23.32
C GLU A 158 -4.49 22.16 24.41
N VAL A 159 -4.02 23.41 24.34
CA VAL A 159 -3.20 23.98 25.40
C VAL A 159 -4.14 24.11 26.60
N PRO A 160 -3.84 23.46 27.75
CA PRO A 160 -4.69 23.61 28.92
C PRO A 160 -4.77 25.09 29.30
N PRO A 161 -5.94 25.59 29.75
CA PRO A 161 -6.08 26.99 30.14
C PRO A 161 -5.08 27.30 31.25
N VAL A 162 -4.37 28.41 31.08
CA VAL A 162 -3.41 28.92 32.06
C VAL A 162 -4.20 29.27 33.34
N PRO A 163 -3.74 28.83 34.54
CA PRO A 163 -4.40 29.13 35.81
C PRO A 163 -4.39 30.62 36.17
#